data_AF-H1LYY6-F1
#
_entry.id   AF-H1LYY6-F1
#
_cell.length_a   1.000
_cell.length_b   1.000
_cell.length_c   1.000
_cell.angle_alpha   90.00
_cell.angle_beta   90.00
_cell.angle_gamma   90.00
#
_symmetry.space_group_name_H-M   'P 1'
#
loop_
_entity.id
_entity.type
_entity.pdbx_description
1 polymer ?
#
loop_
_entity_poly.entity_id
_entity_poly.type
_entity_poly.pdbx_seq_one_letter_code
_entity_poly.pdbx_strand_id
1 'polypeptide(L)' 'MPYADLTKEELMELKKSLKAEYKAMQAKDLKLDMSRGKPSQEQLDISMGLMDVLSSDADL' A
#
# COMPACT_ATOMS: atom_id res chain seq x y z
N MET A 1 -12.28 -5.81 23.19
CA MET A 1 -13.27 -6.85 22.85
C MET A 1 -13.10 -7.19 21.37
N PRO A 2 -12.89 -8.46 21.00
CA PRO A 2 -12.86 -8.88 19.60
C PRO A 2 -14.10 -8.43 18.84
N TYR A 3 -13.96 -8.12 17.54
CA TYR A 3 -15.10 -7.70 16.70
C TYR A 3 -16.23 -8.75 16.69
N ALA A 4 -15.86 -10.04 16.75
CA ALA A 4 -16.79 -11.15 16.77
C ALA A 4 -17.67 -11.22 18.03
N ASP A 5 -17.26 -10.55 19.11
CA ASP A 5 -17.96 -10.59 20.39
C ASP A 5 -18.91 -9.39 20.57
N LEU A 6 -18.96 -8.48 19.60
CA LEU A 6 -19.82 -7.30 19.65
C LEU A 6 -21.30 -7.68 19.52
N THR A 7 -22.13 -7.02 20.33
CA THR A 7 -23.58 -7.09 20.21
C THR A 7 -24.06 -6.42 18.93
N LYS A 8 -25.32 -6.68 18.56
CA LYS A 8 -25.92 -6.06 17.38
C LYS A 8 -25.97 -4.54 17.49
N GLU A 9 -26.28 -4.02 18.66
CA GLU A 9 -26.38 -2.59 18.96
C GLU A 9 -25.00 -1.92 18.80
N GLU A 10 -23.95 -2.53 19.35
CA GLU A 10 -22.57 -2.06 19.20
C GLU A 10 -22.12 -2.09 17.74
N LEU A 11 -22.45 -3.15 17.00
CA LEU A 11 -22.17 -3.26 15.56
C LEU A 11 -22.90 -2.19 14.75
N MET A 12 -24.12 -1.79 15.13
CA MET A 12 -24.84 -0.73 14.45
C MET A 12 -24.22 0.66 14.68
N GLU A 13 -23.79 0.96 15.91
CA GLU A 13 -23.11 2.22 16.19
C GLU A 13 -21.74 2.28 15.50
N LEU A 14 -20.98 1.17 15.53
CA LEU A 14 -19.71 1.06 14.83
C LEU A 14 -19.87 1.21 13.31
N LYS A 15 -20.92 0.62 12.72
CA LYS A 15 -21.21 0.80 11.30
C LYS A 15 -21.50 2.26 10.94
N LYS A 16 -22.14 3.01 11.85
CA LYS A 16 -22.43 4.43 11.64
C LYS A 16 -21.15 5.27 11.67
N SER A 17 -20.25 5.03 12.63
CA SER A 17 -18.95 5.73 12.67
C SER A 17 -18.09 5.43 11.45
N LEU A 18 -17.95 4.14 11.08
CA LEU A 18 -17.17 3.72 9.92
C LEU A 18 -17.69 4.31 8.60
N LYS A 19 -19.02 4.47 8.47
CA LYS A 19 -19.60 5.16 7.31
C LYS A 19 -19.23 6.64 7.24
N ALA A 20 -19.13 7.33 8.38
CA ALA A 20 -18.71 8.73 8.42
C ALA A 20 -17.23 8.86 8.03
N GLU A 21 -16.37 7.99 8.57
CA GLU A 21 -14.95 7.93 8.23
C GLU A 21 -14.74 7.62 6.74
N TYR A 22 -15.49 6.66 6.20
CA TYR A 22 -15.44 6.34 4.78
C TYR A 22 -15.81 7.55 3.89
N LYS A 23 -16.87 8.29 4.22
CA LYS A 23 -17.24 9.52 3.49
C LYS A 23 -16.15 10.58 3.57
N ALA A 24 -15.54 10.75 4.75
CA ALA A 24 -14.42 11.68 4.90
C ALA A 24 -13.20 11.27 4.06
N MET A 25 -12.94 9.97 3.93
CA MET A 25 -11.88 9.45 3.05
C MET A 25 -12.22 9.61 1.56
N GLN A 26 -13.46 9.36 1.15
CA GLN A 26 -13.92 9.61 -0.22
C GLN A 26 -13.76 11.09 -0.63
N ALA A 27 -14.07 12.01 0.28
CA ALA A 27 -13.95 13.45 0.04
C ALA A 27 -12.50 13.92 -0.22
N LYS A 28 -11.49 13.09 0.05
CA LYS A 28 -10.07 13.39 -0.22
C LYS A 28 -9.65 13.15 -1.67
N ASP A 29 -10.51 12.57 -2.51
CA ASP A 29 -10.24 12.28 -3.94
C ASP A 29 -8.85 11.64 -4.20
N LEU A 30 -8.49 10.66 -3.36
CA LEU A 30 -7.18 10.03 -3.41
C LEU A 30 -7.01 9.14 -4.65
N LYS A 31 -5.85 9.25 -5.31
CA LYS A 31 -5.46 8.43 -6.47
C LYS A 31 -4.25 7.56 -6.14
N LEU A 32 -4.42 6.68 -5.16
CA LEU A 32 -3.37 5.76 -4.70
C LEU A 32 -3.47 4.41 -5.43
N ASP A 33 -2.33 3.79 -5.69
CA ASP A 33 -2.25 2.45 -6.31
C ASP A 33 -1.41 1.52 -5.42
N MET A 34 -2.11 0.58 -4.77
CA MET A 34 -1.51 -0.46 -3.91
C MET A 34 -1.40 -1.82 -4.61
N SER A 35 -1.67 -1.89 -5.92
CA SER A 35 -1.70 -3.15 -6.67
C SER A 35 -0.33 -3.61 -7.17
N ARG A 36 0.70 -2.77 -7.00
CA ARG A 36 2.03 -3.00 -7.58
C ARG A 36 2.77 -4.13 -6.87
N GLY A 37 3.07 -5.20 -7.60
CA GLY A 37 4.00 -6.27 -7.20
C GLY A 37 5.45 -6.07 -7.67
N LYS A 38 5.84 -4.84 -8.03
CA LYS A 38 7.19 -4.50 -8.51
C LYS A 38 7.95 -3.68 -7.47
N PRO A 39 9.29 -3.82 -7.39
CA PRO A 39 10.11 -2.99 -6.51
C PRO A 39 9.87 -1.48 -6.71
N SER A 40 10.14 -0.70 -5.65
CA SER A 40 10.19 0.75 -5.74
C SER A 40 11.43 1.20 -6.52
N GLN A 41 11.47 2.48 -6.90
CA GLN A 41 12.65 3.04 -7.55
C GLN A 41 13.88 2.96 -6.64
N GLU A 42 13.73 3.32 -5.36
CA GLU A 42 14.83 3.24 -4.38
C GLU A 42 15.41 1.83 -4.28
N GLN A 43 14.58 0.79 -4.41
CA GLN A 43 15.06 -0.59 -4.44
C GLN A 43 15.83 -0.91 -5.72
N LEU A 44 15.41 -0.36 -6.87
CA LEU A 44 16.13 -0.53 -8.14
C LEU A 44 17.46 0.22 -8.13
N ASP A 45 17.52 1.41 -7.52
CA ASP A 45 18.71 2.26 -7.47
C ASP A 45 19.90 1.56 -6.77
N ILE A 46 19.64 0.70 -5.77
CA ILE A 46 20.67 -0.14 -5.13
C ILE A 46 21.38 -1.03 -6.16
N SER A 47 20.62 -1.55 -7.14
CA SER A 47 21.13 -2.47 -8.15
C SER A 47 21.73 -1.79 -9.38
N MET A 48 21.63 -0.46 -9.50
CA MET A 48 22.13 0.25 -10.69
C MET A 48 23.64 0.08 -10.88
N GLY A 49 24.42 0.03 -9.79
CA GLY A 49 25.86 -0.22 -9.87
C GLY A 49 26.23 -1.61 -10.42
N LEU A 50 25.31 -2.60 -10.41
CA LEU A 50 25.52 -3.89 -11.07
C LEU A 50 25.61 -3.74 -12.59
N MET A 51 24.94 -2.74 -13.16
CA MET A 51 24.95 -2.50 -14.61
C MET A 51 26.32 -2.03 -15.13
N ASP A 52 27.17 -1.51 -14.24
CA ASP A 52 28.51 -1.01 -14.58
C ASP A 52 29.61 -2.05 -14.34
N VAL A 53 29.26 -3.25 -13.86
CA VAL A 53 30.25 -4.31 -13.53
C VAL A 53 30.83 -4.96 -14.79
N LEU A 54 30.09 -4.99 -15.89
CA LEU A 54 30.55 -5.57 -17.16
C LEU A 54 30.89 -4.45 -18.15
N SER A 55 32.16 -4.36 -18.54
CA SER A 55 32.59 -3.49 -19.65
C SER A 55 32.54 -4.26 -20.98
N SER A 56 32.46 -3.54 -22.11
CA SER A 56 32.52 -4.15 -23.46
C SER A 56 33.81 -4.91 -23.74
N ASP A 57 34.85 -4.67 -22.94
CA ASP A 57 36.15 -5.32 -23.03
C ASP A 57 36.28 -6.51 -22.05
N ALA A 58 35.24 -6.78 -21.25
CA ALA A 58 35.20 -7.95 -20.40
C ALA A 58 34.94 -9.19 -21.27
N ASP A 59 35.99 -9.97 -21.52
CA ASP A 59 35.90 -11.27 -22.18
C ASP A 59 34.94 -12.19 -21.39
N LEU A 60 33.94 -12.72 -22.11
CA LEU A 60 32.92 -13.66 -21.62
C LEU A 60 33.35 -15.11 -21.85
#